data_AF-A0A814F2Y4-F1
#
_entry.id   AF-A0A814F2Y4-F1
#
_cell.length_a   1.000
_cell.length_b   1.000
_cell.length_c   1.000
_cell.angle_alpha   90.00
_cell.angle_beta   90.00
_cell.angle_gamma   90.00
#
_symmetry.space_group_name_H-M   'P 1'
#
loop_
_entity.id
_entity.type
_entity.pdbx_description
1 polymer ?
#
loop_
_entity_poly.entity_id
_entity_poly.type
_entity_poly.pdbx_seq_one_letter_code
_entity_poly.pdbx_strand_id
1 'polypeptide(L)'
;MTGIPFESKEIALRKLEQMTDEYAQINPFKKVPVIEDSGFILTESVAIFNYLCDKYKMHNWYPTDLKQRAHVNEYAHWQHLNLRATGSMLFRTKIITPRIGSCIKDVQCHRNS
;
A
#
# COMPACT_ATOMS: atom_id res chain seq x y z
N MET A 1 13.03 -6.90 -12.30
CA MET A 1 11.62 -6.44 -12.42
C MET A 1 10.92 -7.34 -13.43
N THR A 2 9.64 -7.65 -13.21
CA THR A 2 8.92 -8.80 -13.78
C THR A 2 8.57 -8.68 -15.27
N GLY A 3 8.82 -7.52 -15.89
CA GLY A 3 8.60 -7.28 -17.32
C GLY A 3 7.12 -7.23 -17.75
N ILE A 4 6.19 -7.24 -16.79
CA ILE A 4 4.75 -7.16 -17.07
C ILE A 4 4.43 -5.77 -17.61
N PRO A 5 3.78 -5.63 -18.78
CA PRO A 5 3.33 -4.33 -19.27
C PRO A 5 2.19 -3.81 -18.39
N PHE A 6 2.26 -2.55 -17.98
CA PHE A 6 1.21 -1.88 -17.22
C PHE A 6 1.18 -0.40 -17.57
N GLU A 7 0.00 0.20 -17.47
CA GLU A 7 -0.17 1.66 -17.47
C GLU A 7 -0.28 2.14 -16.03
N SER A 8 0.52 3.14 -15.64
CA SER A 8 0.48 3.68 -14.29
C SER A 8 -0.47 4.87 -14.22
N LYS A 9 -1.46 4.78 -13.33
CA LYS A 9 -2.28 5.93 -12.93
C LYS A 9 -1.86 6.37 -11.53
N GLU A 10 -1.06 7.43 -11.48
CA GLU A 10 -0.59 7.99 -10.21
C GLU A 10 -1.75 8.64 -9.43
N ILE A 11 -1.77 8.40 -8.12
CA ILE A 11 -2.71 9.01 -7.18
C ILE A 11 -1.90 9.76 -6.14
N ALA A 12 -2.00 11.09 -6.13
CA ALA A 12 -1.22 11.93 -5.24
C ALA A 12 -1.78 11.90 -3.82
N LEU A 13 -1.23 11.00 -2.99
CA LEU A 13 -1.66 10.83 -1.60
C LEU A 13 -1.52 12.10 -0.74
N ARG A 14 -0.58 12.97 -1.08
CA ARG A 14 -0.40 14.28 -0.41
C ARG A 14 -1.54 15.26 -0.68
N LYS A 15 -2.20 15.12 -1.83
CA LYS A 15 -3.37 15.91 -2.23
C LYS A 15 -4.68 15.21 -1.86
N LEU A 16 -4.61 14.05 -1.21
CA LEU A 16 -5.76 13.23 -0.83
C LEU A 16 -6.64 12.81 -2.03
N GLU A 17 -6.05 12.61 -3.20
CA GLU A 17 -6.80 12.19 -4.40
C GLU A 17 -7.50 10.83 -4.23
N GLN A 18 -6.96 9.94 -3.38
CA GLN A 18 -7.62 8.68 -3.02
C GLN A 18 -8.89 8.88 -2.16
N MET A 19 -9.10 10.08 -1.62
CA MET A 19 -10.24 10.38 -0.75
C MET A 19 -11.45 10.92 -1.52
N THR A 20 -11.32 11.23 -2.81
CA THR A 20 -12.42 11.77 -3.62
C THR A 20 -13.50 10.71 -3.88
N ASP A 21 -14.69 11.17 -4.25
CA ASP A 21 -15.82 10.27 -4.52
C ASP A 21 -15.66 9.51 -5.82
N GLU A 22 -14.94 10.08 -6.81
CA GLU A 22 -14.59 9.40 -8.05
C GLU A 22 -13.66 8.21 -7.78
N TYR A 23 -12.68 8.38 -6.89
CA TYR A 23 -11.82 7.27 -6.49
C TYR A 23 -12.56 6.22 -5.65
N ALA A 24 -13.52 6.65 -4.83
CA ALA A 24 -14.36 5.75 -4.03
C ALA A 24 -15.18 4.78 -4.89
N GLN A 25 -15.54 5.17 -6.12
CA GLN A 25 -16.20 4.28 -7.08
C GLN A 25 -15.27 3.14 -7.54
N ILE A 26 -13.95 3.33 -7.48
CA ILE A 26 -12.94 2.33 -7.84
C ILE A 26 -12.60 1.47 -6.63
N ASN A 27 -12.30 2.10 -5.50
CA ASN A 27 -12.03 1.41 -4.24
C ASN A 27 -12.75 2.13 -3.08
N PRO A 28 -13.86 1.55 -2.56
CA PRO A 28 -14.60 2.11 -1.43
C PRO A 28 -13.76 2.31 -0.17
N PHE A 29 -12.67 1.54 -0.01
CA PHE A 29 -11.76 1.69 1.12
C PHE A 29 -10.81 2.88 1.00
N LYS A 30 -10.83 3.62 -0.11
CA LYS A 30 -10.03 4.85 -0.34
C LYS A 30 -8.52 4.61 -0.12
N LYS A 31 -8.03 3.43 -0.53
CA LYS A 31 -6.64 2.98 -0.37
C LYS A 31 -6.03 2.59 -1.71
N VAL A 32 -4.72 2.83 -1.82
CA VAL A 32 -3.86 2.29 -2.88
C VAL A 32 -3.06 1.08 -2.35
N PRO A 33 -2.60 0.15 -3.21
CA PRO A 33 -2.80 0.09 -4.66
C PRO A 33 -4.12 -0.58 -5.09
N VAL A 34 -4.49 -0.37 -6.35
CA VAL A 34 -5.59 -1.03 -7.06
C VAL A 34 -5.08 -1.40 -8.46
N ILE A 35 -5.51 -2.54 -9.01
CA ILE A 35 -5.31 -2.86 -10.43
C ILE A 35 -6.67 -2.97 -11.12
N GLU A 36 -6.68 -2.64 -12.41
CA GLU A 36 -7.76 -2.97 -13.32
C GLU A 36 -7.15 -3.79 -14.46
N ASP A 37 -7.73 -4.96 -14.73
CA ASP A 37 -7.32 -5.82 -15.82
C ASP A 37 -8.53 -6.23 -16.65
N SER A 38 -8.70 -5.60 -17.82
CA SER A 38 -9.80 -5.91 -18.74
C SER A 38 -11.18 -5.81 -18.07
N GLY A 39 -11.39 -4.78 -17.26
CA GLY A 39 -12.60 -4.54 -16.47
C GLY A 39 -12.65 -5.26 -15.12
N PHE A 40 -11.68 -6.13 -14.81
CA PHE A 40 -11.57 -6.76 -13.49
C PHE A 40 -10.80 -5.87 -12.52
N ILE A 41 -11.50 -5.32 -11.52
CA ILE A 41 -10.89 -4.48 -10.48
C ILE A 41 -10.49 -5.35 -9.29
N LEU A 42 -9.23 -5.25 -8.87
CA LEU A 42 -8.72 -5.97 -7.70
C LEU A 42 -7.98 -5.02 -6.77
N THR A 43 -8.32 -5.11 -5.48
CA THR A 43 -7.72 -4.36 -4.39
C THR A 43 -6.93 -5.30 -3.47
N GLU A 44 -6.25 -4.75 -2.46
CA GLU A 44 -5.36 -5.45 -1.53
C GLU A 44 -4.04 -5.97 -2.15
N SER A 45 -2.92 -5.47 -1.63
CA SER A 45 -1.60 -5.68 -2.26
C SER A 45 -1.18 -7.15 -2.37
N VAL A 46 -1.56 -7.98 -1.39
CA VAL A 46 -1.24 -9.42 -1.40
C VAL A 46 -2.11 -10.17 -2.41
N ALA A 47 -3.39 -9.81 -2.52
CA ALA A 47 -4.29 -10.41 -3.52
C ALA A 47 -3.85 -10.05 -4.95
N ILE A 48 -3.52 -8.78 -5.18
CA ILE A 48 -2.96 -8.29 -6.46
C ILE A 48 -1.68 -9.06 -6.82
N PHE A 49 -0.76 -9.22 -5.87
CA PHE A 49 0.48 -9.97 -6.07
C PHE A 49 0.21 -11.42 -6.47
N ASN A 50 -0.64 -12.13 -5.73
CA ASN A 50 -0.99 -13.52 -6.00
C ASN A 50 -1.64 -13.67 -7.38
N TYR A 51 -2.59 -12.79 -7.70
CA TYR A 51 -3.28 -12.75 -8.99
C TYR A 51 -2.30 -12.58 -10.16
N LEU A 52 -1.37 -11.61 -10.06
CA LEU A 52 -0.36 -11.39 -11.09
C LEU A 52 0.58 -12.59 -11.20
N CYS A 53 0.98 -13.18 -10.07
CA CYS A 53 1.85 -14.35 -10.11
C CYS A 53 1.19 -15.55 -10.79
N ASP A 54 -0.08 -15.81 -10.49
CA ASP A 54 -0.83 -16.91 -11.11
C ASP A 54 -1.10 -16.62 -12.60
N LYS A 55 -1.51 -15.39 -12.96
CA LYS A 55 -1.77 -14.97 -14.36
C LYS A 55 -0.54 -15.09 -15.25
N TYR A 56 0.63 -14.65 -14.76
CA TYR A 56 1.88 -14.64 -15.53
C TYR A 56 2.79 -15.84 -15.22
N LYS A 57 2.29 -16.87 -14.52
CA LYS A 57 3.02 -18.11 -14.20
C LYS A 57 4.38 -17.87 -13.51
N MET A 58 4.38 -16.94 -12.54
CA MET A 58 5.57 -16.50 -11.83
C MET A 58 5.95 -17.43 -10.66
N HIS A 59 6.20 -18.70 -10.96
CA HIS A 59 6.39 -19.75 -9.96
C HIS A 59 7.58 -19.53 -9.01
N ASN A 60 8.58 -18.74 -9.42
CA ASN A 60 9.73 -18.38 -8.58
C ASN A 60 9.34 -17.46 -7.41
N TRP A 61 8.26 -16.70 -7.55
CA TRP A 61 7.75 -15.76 -6.54
C TRP A 61 6.57 -16.33 -5.78
N TYR A 62 5.73 -17.12 -6.46
CA TYR A 62 4.56 -17.77 -5.89
C TYR A 62 4.45 -19.22 -6.41
N PRO A 63 5.06 -20.18 -5.70
CA PRO A 63 5.10 -21.58 -6.13
C PRO A 63 3.70 -22.19 -6.28
N THR A 64 3.59 -23.22 -7.12
CA THR A 64 2.36 -24.03 -7.27
C THR A 64 2.31 -25.20 -6.28
N ASP A 65 3.47 -25.63 -5.75
CA ASP A 65 3.52 -26.61 -4.68
C ASP A 65 2.73 -26.12 -3.46
N LEU A 66 1.84 -26.97 -2.96
CA LEU A 66 0.88 -26.60 -1.91
C LEU A 66 1.59 -26.14 -0.64
N LYS A 67 2.65 -26.83 -0.21
CA LYS A 67 3.34 -26.53 1.05
C LYS A 67 4.16 -25.26 0.94
N GLN A 68 4.89 -25.08 -0.17
CA GLN A 68 5.64 -23.85 -0.41
C GLN A 68 4.73 -22.63 -0.53
N ARG A 69 3.61 -22.76 -1.28
CA ARG A 69 2.59 -21.72 -1.36
C ARG A 69 1.99 -21.38 0.00
N ALA A 70 1.74 -22.40 0.83
CA ALA A 70 1.25 -22.21 2.19
C ALA A 70 2.23 -21.38 3.04
N HIS A 71 3.55 -21.61 2.95
CA HIS A 71 4.53 -20.78 3.65
C HIS A 71 4.58 -19.33 3.16
N VAL A 72 4.46 -19.10 1.85
CA VAL A 72 4.39 -17.72 1.32
C VAL A 72 3.15 -17.01 1.87
N ASN A 73 2.00 -17.69 1.86
CA ASN A 73 0.77 -17.15 2.40
C ASN A 73 0.86 -16.92 3.91
N GLU A 74 1.36 -17.88 4.68
CA GLU A 74 1.59 -17.76 6.13
C GLU A 74 2.37 -16.48 6.47
N TYR A 75 3.50 -16.27 5.80
CA TYR A 75 4.31 -15.08 6.00
C TYR A 75 3.58 -13.79 5.57
N ALA A 76 2.90 -13.80 4.42
CA ALA A 76 2.16 -12.63 3.94
C ALA A 76 1.06 -12.19 4.91
N HIS A 77 0.34 -13.15 5.53
CA HIS A 77 -0.66 -12.87 6.55
C HIS A 77 -0.02 -12.39 7.86
N TRP A 78 1.06 -13.03 8.32
CA TRP A 78 1.80 -12.59 9.50
C TRP A 78 2.32 -11.16 9.35
N GLN A 79 2.90 -10.84 8.18
CA GLN A 79 3.41 -9.51 7.85
C GLN A 79 2.33 -8.43 7.97
N HIS A 80 1.11 -8.74 7.53
CA HIS A 80 -0.01 -7.79 7.53
C HIS A 80 -0.42 -7.33 8.93
N LEU A 81 -0.28 -8.22 9.92
CA LEU A 81 -0.70 -7.96 11.29
C LEU A 81 0.46 -7.49 12.19
N ASN A 82 1.69 -7.93 11.92
CA ASN A 82 2.82 -7.72 12.83
C ASN A 82 3.75 -6.60 12.36
N LEU A 83 4.18 -6.67 11.10
CA LEU A 83 5.18 -5.74 10.59
C LEU A 83 4.54 -4.48 10.03
N ARG A 84 3.42 -4.62 9.30
CA ARG A 84 2.80 -3.51 8.56
C ARG A 84 2.44 -2.34 9.46
N ALA A 85 1.75 -2.58 10.58
CA ALA A 85 1.28 -1.52 11.46
C ALA A 85 2.44 -0.78 12.13
N THR A 86 3.34 -1.52 12.76
CA THR A 86 4.50 -0.98 13.47
C THR A 86 5.47 -0.27 12.52
N GLY A 87 5.76 -0.89 11.37
CA GLY A 87 6.61 -0.28 10.33
C GLY A 87 6.00 1.00 9.77
N SER A 88 4.69 1.02 9.52
CA SER A 88 3.99 2.23 9.06
C SER A 88 4.02 3.34 10.10
N MET A 89 3.87 3.01 11.39
CA MET A 89 3.96 3.97 12.48
C MET A 89 5.36 4.56 12.61
N LEU A 90 6.41 3.74 12.53
CA LEU A 90 7.80 4.20 12.55
C LEU A 90 8.10 5.10 11.35
N PHE A 91 7.70 4.69 10.14
CA PHE A 91 7.84 5.52 8.94
C PHE A 91 7.10 6.86 9.10
N ARG A 92 5.84 6.83 9.57
CA ARG A 92 5.06 8.05 9.79
C ARG A 92 5.73 8.98 10.80
N THR A 93 6.13 8.46 11.96
CA THR A 93 6.67 9.27 13.07
C THR A 93 8.08 9.80 12.78
N LYS A 94 8.95 8.99 12.16
CA LYS A 94 10.36 9.38 11.91
C LYS A 94 10.56 10.10 10.59
N ILE A 95 9.72 9.85 9.58
CA ILE A 95 9.95 10.35 8.21
C ILE A 95 8.87 11.35 7.80
N ILE A 96 7.59 11.04 7.97
CA ILE A 96 6.50 11.88 7.48
C ILE A 96 6.23 13.07 8.41
N THR A 97 6.00 12.83 9.70
CA THR A 97 5.66 13.86 10.69
C THR A 97 6.70 14.98 10.75
N PRO A 98 8.03 14.72 10.77
CA PRO A 98 9.02 15.80 10.80
C PRO A 98 9.05 16.63 9.51
N ARG A 99 8.74 16.01 8.37
CA ARG A 99 8.70 16.69 7.06
C ARG A 99 7.42 17.49 6.82
N ILE A 100 6.34 17.15 7.50
CA ILE A 100 5.09 17.94 7.49
C ILE A 100 5.12 19.00 8.60
N GLY A 101 5.66 18.65 9.78
CA GLY A 101 5.75 19.48 10.97
C GLY A 101 6.82 20.57 10.94
N SER A 102 7.73 20.58 9.96
CA SER A 102 8.62 21.73 9.73
C SER A 102 7.88 23.01 9.30
N CYS A 103 6.55 22.94 9.12
CA CYS A 103 5.65 24.08 8.89
C CYS A 103 4.83 24.49 10.14
N ILE A 104 5.25 24.12 11.35
CA ILE A 104 4.73 24.71 12.60
C ILE A 104 5.91 25.26 13.42
N LYS A 105 6.37 26.45 13.02
CA LYS A 105 7.07 27.43 13.87
C LYS A 105 6.07 28.57 14.08
N ASP A 106 5.74 29.10 15.24
CA ASP A 106 6.18 28.96 16.62
C ASP A 106 4.93 29.17 17.48
N VAL A 107 4.60 28.27 18.41
CA VAL A 107 3.76 28.67 19.54
C VAL A 107 4.69 29.40 20.50
N GLN A 108 4.74 30.72 20.39
CA GLN A 108 5.30 31.58 21.42
C GLN A 108 4.49 31.37 22.70
N CYS A 109 5.00 30.48 23.56
CA CYS A 109 4.56 30.41 24.94
C CYS A 109 5.12 31.65 25.64
N HIS A 110 4.35 32.74 25.63
CA HIS A 110 4.59 33.88 26.50
C HIS A 110 4.46 33.38 27.95
N ARG A 111 5.61 33.13 28.59
CA ARG A 111 5.69 33.16 30.05
C ARG A 111 5.47 34.62 30.46
N ASN A 112 4.30 34.88 31.01
CA ASN A 112 4.06 36.12 31.74
C ASN A 112 5.01 36.20 32.93
N SER A 113 5.59 37.39 33.08
CA SER A 113 6.47 37.85 34.16
C SER A 113 5.90 37.62 35.55
#